data_AF-A0A497NG15-F1
#
_entry.id   AF-A0A497NG15-F1
#
_cell.length_a   1.000
_cell.length_b   1.000
_cell.length_c   1.000
_cell.angle_alpha   90.00
_cell.angle_beta   90.00
_cell.angle_gamma   90.00
#
_symmetry.space_group_name_H-M   'P 1'
#
loop_
_entity.id
_entity.type
_entity.pdbx_description
1 polymer ?
#
loop_
_entity_poly.entity_id
_entity_poly.type
_entity_poly.pdbx_seq_one_letter_code
_entity_poly.pdbx_strand_id
1 'polypeptide(L)'
;MTFKRDAIPNSFAFELSNRCNYAQYHPECPTEAKADPVFLNTDIMKDVIKYLGSVDYTGTLYFNLYNEPLIDPRLFMLLEYTKEHCGCCVCIYTNGWNLNQYMVDELDKLNVVFRLSYYTDKEQERLSKLKYKRDSSRGNRVTLDPMVKMIYETSFTERDLCFFPSVYVVIVCTGEYI
;
A
#
# COMPACT_ATOMS: atom_id res chain seq x y z
N MET A 1 -26.09 -14.63 23.71
CA MET A 1 -25.90 -14.31 22.28
C MET A 1 -24.43 -14.00 22.11
N THR A 2 -23.65 -15.00 21.73
CA THR A 2 -22.18 -14.96 21.70
C THR A 2 -21.78 -14.58 20.28
N PHE A 3 -21.17 -13.40 20.10
CA PHE A 3 -20.52 -13.07 18.84
C PHE A 3 -19.48 -14.17 18.57
N LYS A 4 -19.65 -14.93 17.48
CA LYS A 4 -18.55 -15.73 16.95
C LYS A 4 -17.41 -14.75 16.68
N ARG A 5 -16.17 -15.10 17.05
CA ARG A 5 -14.98 -14.35 16.62
C ARG A 5 -15.07 -14.13 15.10
N ASP A 6 -15.45 -12.93 14.71
CA ASP A 6 -15.45 -12.51 13.32
C ASP A 6 -14.00 -12.63 12.83
N ALA A 7 -13.80 -13.27 11.68
CA ALA A 7 -12.47 -13.58 11.16
C ALA A 7 -11.71 -12.26 10.90
N ILE A 8 -10.52 -12.12 11.48
CA ILE A 8 -9.66 -10.96 11.21
C ILE A 8 -9.36 -10.94 9.69
N PRO A 9 -9.54 -9.80 9.00
CA PRO A 9 -9.28 -9.68 7.57
C PRO A 9 -7.85 -10.09 7.19
N ASN A 10 -7.69 -10.80 6.07
CA ASN A 10 -6.37 -11.28 5.62
C ASN A 10 -5.43 -10.16 5.16
N SER A 11 -5.92 -8.93 5.02
CA SER A 11 -5.13 -7.79 4.58
C SER A 11 -5.59 -6.47 5.18
N PHE A 12 -4.62 -5.62 5.51
CA PHE A 12 -4.83 -4.24 5.94
C PHE A 12 -4.00 -3.30 5.06
N ALA A 13 -4.52 -2.12 4.77
CA ALA A 13 -3.78 -1.10 4.01
C ALA A 13 -3.82 0.26 4.69
N PHE A 14 -2.69 0.94 4.73
CA PHE A 14 -2.58 2.33 5.15
C PHE A 14 -2.46 3.25 3.92
N GLU A 15 -3.37 4.21 3.79
CA GLU A 15 -3.18 5.38 2.92
C GLU A 15 -2.30 6.40 3.68
N LEU A 16 -0.96 6.29 3.52
CA LEU A 16 -0.02 7.12 4.30
C LEU A 16 -0.23 8.62 4.12
N SER A 17 -0.57 9.01 2.91
CA SER A 17 -0.97 10.36 2.54
C SER A 17 -1.84 10.34 1.30
N ASN A 18 -2.53 11.42 0.98
CA ASN A 18 -3.15 11.61 -0.32
C ASN A 18 -2.17 12.19 -1.36
N ARG A 19 -0.93 11.68 -1.43
CA ARG A 19 0.09 12.19 -2.35
C ARG A 19 0.64 11.10 -3.26
N CYS A 20 0.83 11.45 -4.52
CA CYS A 20 1.56 10.67 -5.50
C CYS A 20 2.23 11.64 -6.49
N ASN A 21 3.52 11.45 -6.76
CA ASN A 21 4.26 12.27 -7.73
C ASN A 21 3.76 12.11 -9.17
N TYR A 22 3.02 11.03 -9.45
CA TYR A 22 2.37 10.80 -10.73
C TYR A 22 0.92 11.28 -10.82
N ALA A 23 0.30 11.76 -9.73
CA ALA A 23 -1.13 12.10 -9.73
C ALA A 23 -1.53 13.02 -10.91
N GLN A 24 -0.73 14.05 -11.20
CA GLN A 24 -0.96 15.00 -12.31
C GLN A 24 -0.95 14.38 -13.72
N TYR A 25 -0.29 13.21 -13.87
CA TYR A 25 -0.24 12.49 -15.14
C TYR A 25 -1.35 11.44 -15.25
N HIS A 26 -2.14 11.26 -14.19
CA HIS A 26 -3.26 10.35 -14.10
C HIS A 26 -4.53 11.18 -13.84
N PRO A 27 -5.18 11.71 -14.88
CA PRO A 27 -6.34 12.59 -14.73
C PRO A 27 -7.50 11.93 -13.98
N GLU A 28 -7.54 10.61 -13.93
CA GLU A 28 -8.55 9.86 -13.18
C GLU A 28 -8.09 9.48 -11.76
N CYS A 29 -6.81 9.66 -11.39
CA CYS A 29 -6.33 9.25 -10.07
C CYS A 29 -7.08 9.97 -8.95
N PRO A 30 -7.64 9.26 -7.95
CA PRO A 30 -8.37 9.89 -6.85
C PRO A 30 -7.52 10.88 -6.05
N THR A 31 -6.20 10.69 -6.09
CA THR A 31 -5.19 11.53 -5.43
C THR A 31 -5.05 12.91 -6.10
N GLU A 32 -5.30 13.02 -7.41
CA GLU A 32 -5.22 14.30 -8.14
C GLU A 32 -6.38 15.23 -7.77
N ALA A 33 -7.55 14.67 -7.40
CA ALA A 33 -8.73 15.43 -7.02
C ALA A 33 -8.61 16.13 -5.64
N LYS A 34 -7.57 15.84 -4.84
CA LYS A 34 -7.40 16.37 -3.49
C LYS A 34 -6.32 17.47 -3.46
N ALA A 35 -6.71 18.70 -3.13
CA ALA A 35 -5.81 19.86 -3.19
C ALA A 35 -4.75 19.87 -2.07
N ASP A 36 -5.16 19.66 -0.82
CA ASP A 36 -4.26 19.78 0.33
C ASP A 36 -3.67 18.43 0.76
N PRO A 37 -2.35 18.37 1.04
CA PRO A 37 -1.74 17.18 1.61
C PRO A 37 -2.32 16.83 2.98
N VAL A 38 -2.86 15.62 3.09
CA VAL A 38 -3.30 14.98 4.32
C VAL A 38 -2.42 13.76 4.55
N PHE A 39 -1.91 13.62 5.77
CA PHE A 39 -1.06 12.50 6.18
C PHE A 39 -1.76 11.73 7.29
N LEU A 40 -1.80 10.40 7.17
CA LEU A 40 -2.30 9.54 8.25
C LEU A 40 -1.43 9.75 9.49
N ASN A 41 -2.06 9.94 10.65
CA ASN A 41 -1.33 10.11 11.91
C ASN A 41 -0.49 8.86 12.22
N THR A 42 0.78 9.08 12.52
CA THR A 42 1.74 8.02 12.85
C THR A 42 1.34 7.19 14.07
N ASP A 43 0.73 7.81 15.08
CA ASP A 43 0.31 7.10 16.29
C ASP A 43 -0.83 6.12 15.99
N ILE A 44 -1.78 6.50 15.12
CA ILE A 44 -2.85 5.60 14.65
C ILE A 44 -2.24 4.36 13.97
N MET A 45 -1.27 4.54 13.07
CA MET A 45 -0.61 3.42 12.39
C MET A 45 0.11 2.51 13.40
N LYS A 46 0.83 3.10 14.36
CA LYS A 46 1.55 2.36 15.40
C LYS A 46 0.63 1.57 16.32
N ASP A 47 -0.52 2.13 16.66
CA ASP A 47 -1.53 1.47 17.49
C ASP A 47 -2.17 0.29 16.76
N VAL A 48 -2.49 0.46 15.47
CA VAL A 48 -3.00 -0.63 14.62
C VAL A 48 -1.96 -1.73 14.49
N ILE A 49 -0.70 -1.41 14.20
CA ILE A 49 0.38 -2.40 14.11
C ILE A 49 0.53 -3.19 15.42
N LYS A 50 0.52 -2.50 16.57
CA LYS A 50 0.58 -3.13 17.89
C LYS A 50 -0.62 -4.05 18.14
N TYR A 51 -1.81 -3.59 17.79
CA TYR A 51 -3.02 -4.38 17.91
C TYR A 51 -2.93 -5.67 17.06
N LEU A 52 -2.55 -5.55 15.78
CA LEU A 52 -2.35 -6.70 14.89
C LEU A 52 -1.30 -7.68 15.43
N GLY A 53 -0.21 -7.16 15.98
CA GLY A 53 0.78 -7.97 16.70
C GLY A 53 0.19 -8.73 17.89
N SER A 54 -0.64 -8.07 18.72
CA SER A 54 -1.24 -8.67 19.92
C SER A 54 -2.24 -9.80 19.65
N VAL A 55 -2.73 -9.90 18.40
CA VAL A 55 -3.65 -10.94 17.95
C VAL A 55 -2.97 -11.97 17.04
N ASP A 56 -1.64 -12.01 17.03
CA ASP A 56 -0.81 -12.92 16.21
C ASP A 56 -1.20 -12.86 14.72
N TYR A 57 -1.45 -11.66 14.21
CA TYR A 57 -1.84 -11.47 12.83
C TYR A 57 -0.76 -11.94 11.83
N THR A 58 -1.14 -12.84 10.92
CA THR A 58 -0.24 -13.44 9.91
C THR A 58 -0.57 -13.04 8.48
N GLY A 59 -1.52 -12.12 8.28
CA GLY A 59 -1.89 -11.64 6.95
C GLY A 59 -0.89 -10.63 6.38
N THR A 60 -1.36 -9.76 5.47
CA THR A 60 -0.50 -8.79 4.77
C THR A 60 -0.86 -7.36 5.11
N LEU A 61 0.15 -6.57 5.45
CA LEU A 61 0.03 -5.13 5.66
C LEU A 61 0.59 -4.38 4.45
N TYR A 62 -0.22 -3.48 3.89
CA TYR A 62 0.12 -2.62 2.77
C TYR A 62 0.32 -1.18 3.23
N PHE A 63 1.31 -0.50 2.66
CA PHE A 63 1.60 0.92 2.93
C PHE A 63 1.22 1.82 1.75
N ASN A 64 0.35 1.31 0.89
CA ASN A 64 -0.16 1.98 -0.29
C ASN A 64 -1.66 1.75 -0.43
N LEU A 65 -2.35 2.76 -0.93
CA LEU A 65 -3.70 2.64 -1.48
C LEU A 65 -3.72 3.29 -2.87
N TYR A 66 -3.81 4.62 -2.93
CA TYR A 66 -3.63 5.45 -4.13
C TYR A 66 -2.41 6.38 -4.04
N ASN A 67 -1.68 6.29 -2.92
CA ASN A 67 -0.51 7.09 -2.63
C ASN A 67 0.77 6.44 -3.15
N GLU A 68 1.80 7.26 -3.37
CA GLU A 68 3.15 6.74 -3.55
C GLU A 68 3.80 6.57 -2.16
N PRO A 69 4.14 5.35 -1.72
CA PRO A 69 4.74 5.15 -0.41
C PRO A 69 6.15 5.74 -0.30
N LEU A 70 6.97 5.70 -1.36
CA LEU A 70 8.39 6.12 -1.30
C LEU A 70 8.60 7.64 -1.24
N ILE A 71 7.53 8.44 -1.29
CA ILE A 71 7.62 9.89 -1.02
C ILE A 71 7.37 10.21 0.46
N ASP A 72 6.82 9.28 1.25
CA ASP A 72 6.57 9.51 2.66
C ASP A 72 7.87 9.30 3.46
N PRO A 73 8.42 10.34 4.12
CA PRO A 73 9.67 10.23 4.87
C PRO A 73 9.57 9.27 6.07
N ARG A 74 8.35 8.91 6.49
CA ARG A 74 8.10 8.05 7.65
C ARG A 74 8.08 6.57 7.29
N LEU A 75 8.06 6.22 5.99
CA LEU A 75 7.86 4.84 5.52
C LEU A 75 8.83 3.86 6.20
N PHE A 76 10.15 4.09 6.10
CA PHE A 76 11.13 3.13 6.61
C PHE A 76 11.04 2.93 8.13
N MET A 77 10.79 4.00 8.89
CA MET A 77 10.53 3.89 10.33
C MET A 77 9.28 3.05 10.62
N LEU A 78 8.20 3.22 9.84
CA LEU A 78 6.99 2.42 10.00
C LEU A 78 7.21 0.94 9.63
N LEU A 79 8.03 0.68 8.61
CA LEU A 79 8.40 -0.69 8.22
C LEU A 79 9.23 -1.38 9.33
N GLU A 80 10.22 -0.68 9.89
CA GLU A 80 10.99 -1.15 11.04
C GLU A 80 10.07 -1.45 12.23
N TYR A 81 9.24 -0.48 12.60
CA TYR A 81 8.28 -0.62 13.70
C TYR A 81 7.31 -1.79 13.47
N THR A 82 6.89 -2.01 12.22
CA THR A 82 6.05 -3.18 11.88
C THR A 82 6.79 -4.47 12.15
N LYS A 83 8.06 -4.59 11.73
CA LYS A 83 8.84 -5.82 11.95
C LYS A 83 9.13 -6.09 13.42
N GLU A 84 9.26 -5.05 14.24
CA GLU A 84 9.45 -5.18 15.68
C GLU A 84 8.18 -5.63 16.42
N HIS A 85 7.01 -5.21 15.95
CA HIS A 85 5.75 -5.37 16.70
C HIS A 85 4.75 -6.34 16.07
N CYS A 86 4.90 -6.70 14.79
CA CYS A 86 3.97 -7.58 14.07
C CYS A 86 4.74 -8.47 13.08
N GLY A 87 4.63 -9.79 13.26
CA GLY A 87 5.28 -10.79 12.39
C GLY A 87 4.62 -10.98 11.02
N CYS A 88 3.77 -10.04 10.58
CA CYS A 88 3.00 -10.15 9.36
C CYS A 88 3.84 -9.97 8.09
N CYS A 89 3.26 -10.34 6.95
CA CYS A 89 3.84 -10.00 5.66
C CYS A 89 3.67 -8.50 5.41
N VAL A 90 4.71 -7.84 4.90
CA VAL A 90 4.63 -6.42 4.54
C VAL A 90 4.85 -6.30 3.04
N CYS A 91 3.94 -5.63 2.36
CA CYS A 91 3.98 -5.43 0.92
C CYS A 91 3.78 -3.95 0.56
N ILE A 92 4.56 -3.44 -0.41
CA ILE A 92 4.37 -2.10 -0.95
C ILE A 92 4.20 -2.14 -2.47
N TYR A 93 3.24 -1.38 -2.98
CA TYR A 93 3.18 -1.06 -4.41
C TYR A 93 3.70 0.36 -4.59
N THR A 94 4.63 0.51 -5.51
CA THR A 94 5.29 1.79 -5.79
C THR A 94 5.48 1.96 -7.28
N ASN A 95 5.41 3.21 -7.73
CA ASN A 95 5.78 3.61 -9.08
C ASN A 95 7.31 3.66 -9.30
N GLY A 96 8.09 3.43 -8.24
CA GLY A 96 9.54 3.31 -8.30
C GLY A 96 10.30 4.60 -8.60
N TRP A 97 9.65 5.76 -8.75
CA TRP A 97 10.30 7.02 -9.15
C TRP A 97 11.50 7.37 -8.27
N ASN A 98 11.30 7.34 -6.94
CA ASN A 98 12.36 7.60 -5.96
C ASN A 98 13.24 6.38 -5.64
N LEU A 99 12.85 5.19 -6.11
CA LEU A 99 13.53 3.95 -5.73
C LEU A 99 14.96 3.94 -6.27
N ASN A 100 15.91 3.71 -5.36
CA ASN A 100 17.33 3.56 -5.66
C ASN A 100 17.89 2.32 -4.94
N GLN A 101 19.15 1.98 -5.20
CA GLN A 101 19.74 0.75 -4.65
C GLN A 101 19.75 0.74 -3.12
N TYR A 102 20.05 1.86 -2.47
CA TYR A 102 20.04 1.96 -1.02
C TYR A 102 18.66 1.65 -0.42
N MET A 103 17.60 2.21 -1.01
CA MET A 103 16.23 1.90 -0.59
C MET A 103 15.87 0.43 -0.80
N VAL A 104 16.30 -0.17 -1.92
CA VAL A 104 16.11 -1.61 -2.17
C VAL A 104 16.81 -2.46 -1.12
N ASP A 105 18.06 -2.11 -0.78
CA ASP A 105 18.84 -2.84 0.23
C ASP A 105 18.16 -2.79 1.61
N GLU A 106 17.61 -1.63 2.00
CA GLU A 106 16.85 -1.50 3.26
C GLU A 106 15.52 -2.29 3.22
N LEU A 107 14.78 -2.27 2.11
CA LEU A 107 13.58 -3.08 1.95
C LEU A 107 13.89 -4.59 2.03
N ASP A 108 14.97 -5.03 1.39
CA ASP A 108 15.43 -6.42 1.41
C ASP A 108 15.93 -6.86 2.78
N LYS A 109 16.54 -5.96 3.56
CA LYS A 109 16.95 -6.19 4.95
C LYS A 109 15.74 -6.38 5.87
N LEU A 110 14.69 -5.60 5.65
CA LEU A 110 13.43 -5.70 6.40
C LEU A 110 12.53 -6.84 5.91
N ASN A 111 12.91 -7.58 4.86
CA ASN A 111 12.07 -8.59 4.21
C ASN A 111 10.70 -8.02 3.82
N VAL A 112 10.70 -6.85 3.20
CA VAL A 112 9.52 -6.21 2.62
C VAL A 112 9.39 -6.65 1.18
N VAL A 113 8.21 -7.13 0.81
CA VAL A 113 7.89 -7.42 -0.59
C VAL A 113 7.50 -6.09 -1.25
N PHE A 114 8.00 -5.81 -2.44
CA PHE A 114 7.60 -4.65 -3.20
C PHE A 114 7.19 -5.00 -4.63
N ARG A 115 6.26 -4.22 -5.18
CA ARG A 115 5.73 -4.36 -6.54
C ARG A 115 5.96 -3.05 -7.26
N LEU A 116 6.64 -3.14 -8.40
CA LEU A 116 7.01 -1.99 -9.19
C LEU A 116 6.04 -1.82 -10.36
N SER A 117 5.54 -0.59 -10.49
CA SER A 117 4.92 -0.09 -11.72
C SER A 117 5.87 0.92 -12.34
N TYR A 118 5.98 0.95 -13.67
CA TYR A 118 6.76 1.95 -14.39
C TYR A 118 5.98 2.40 -15.63
N TYR A 119 6.14 3.67 -15.99
CA TYR A 119 5.32 4.32 -17.02
C TYR A 119 6.10 4.66 -18.28
N THR A 120 7.44 4.69 -18.19
CA THR A 120 8.31 4.97 -19.34
C THR A 120 9.38 3.90 -19.52
N ASP A 121 9.85 3.73 -20.75
CA ASP A 121 10.95 2.80 -21.06
C ASP A 121 12.26 3.22 -20.34
N LYS A 122 12.45 4.53 -20.10
CA LYS A 122 13.58 5.07 -19.32
C LYS A 122 13.52 4.63 -17.85
N GLU A 123 12.34 4.66 -17.24
CA GLU A 123 12.14 4.13 -15.88
C GLU A 123 12.38 2.64 -15.83
N GLN A 124 11.86 1.88 -16.80
CA GLN A 124 12.10 0.46 -16.90
C GLN A 124 13.60 0.16 -16.96
N GLU A 125 14.34 0.87 -17.82
CA GLU A 125 15.79 0.73 -17.94
C GLU A 125 16.50 1.08 -16.63
N ARG A 126 16.11 2.17 -15.96
CA ARG A 126 16.67 2.57 -14.66
C ARG A 126 16.40 1.53 -13.57
N LEU A 127 15.15 1.06 -13.45
CA LEU A 127 14.73 0.10 -12.42
C LEU A 127 15.31 -1.29 -12.65
N SER A 128 15.49 -1.71 -13.90
CA SER A 128 16.12 -3.00 -14.25
C SER A 128 17.61 -3.09 -13.85
N LYS A 129 18.26 -1.95 -13.57
CA LYS A 129 19.64 -1.91 -13.05
C LYS A 129 19.71 -2.13 -11.54
N LEU A 130 18.59 -2.05 -10.82
CA LEU A 130 18.53 -2.29 -9.38
C LEU A 130 18.65 -3.78 -9.09
N LYS A 131 19.40 -4.11 -8.04
CA LYS A 131 19.61 -5.48 -7.56
C LYS A 131 18.71 -5.72 -6.36
N TYR A 132 17.85 -6.72 -6.42
CA TYR A 132 16.96 -7.10 -5.32
C TYR A 132 16.90 -8.62 -5.20
N LYS A 133 16.58 -9.13 -4.00
CA LYS A 133 16.33 -10.57 -3.82
C LYS A 133 15.12 -10.99 -4.67
N ARG A 134 15.23 -12.16 -5.31
CA ARG A 134 14.30 -12.62 -6.37
C ARG A 134 12.85 -12.77 -5.91
N ASP A 135 12.64 -13.02 -4.62
CA ASP A 135 11.30 -13.15 -4.01
C ASP A 135 10.72 -11.82 -3.53
N SER A 136 11.55 -10.77 -3.44
CA SER A 136 11.14 -9.45 -2.94
C SER A 136 10.38 -8.63 -3.97
N SER A 137 10.55 -8.87 -5.27
CA SER A 137 9.88 -8.01 -6.25
C SER A 137 9.36 -8.71 -7.51
N ARG A 138 8.21 -8.20 -7.98
CA ARG A 138 7.64 -8.47 -9.29
C ARG A 138 7.28 -7.12 -9.89
N GLY A 139 7.94 -6.77 -10.99
CA GLY A 139 7.65 -5.55 -11.75
C GLY A 139 6.73 -5.87 -12.91
N ASN A 140 5.65 -5.11 -13.06
CA ASN A 140 4.75 -5.19 -14.21
C ASN A 140 4.79 -3.87 -14.96
N ARG A 141 4.82 -3.93 -16.30
CA ARG A 141 4.51 -2.75 -17.12
C ARG A 141 3.04 -2.44 -16.92
N VAL A 142 2.72 -1.25 -16.42
CA VAL A 142 1.33 -0.83 -16.24
C VAL A 142 0.99 0.11 -17.38
N THR A 143 0.05 -0.31 -18.23
CA THR A 143 -0.64 0.61 -19.14
C THR A 143 -1.64 1.40 -18.29
N LEU A 144 -1.70 2.71 -18.47
CA LEU A 144 -2.67 3.59 -17.81
C LEU A 144 -4.09 3.12 -18.15
N ASP A 145 -4.69 2.34 -17.26
CA ASP A 145 -6.06 1.87 -17.38
C ASP A 145 -6.98 2.86 -16.64
N PRO A 146 -8.12 3.27 -17.23
CA PRO A 146 -9.14 4.08 -16.59
C PRO A 146 -9.87 3.34 -15.45
N MET A 147 -9.13 2.96 -14.40
CA MET A 147 -9.62 2.10 -13.32
C MET A 147 -10.48 2.82 -12.26
N VAL A 148 -10.85 4.08 -12.51
CA VAL A 148 -11.61 4.92 -11.56
C VAL A 148 -13.10 4.78 -11.79
N LYS A 149 -13.50 4.48 -13.03
CA LYS A 149 -14.91 4.25 -13.37
C LYS A 149 -15.50 3.05 -12.62
N MET A 150 -14.69 2.01 -12.40
CA MET A 150 -15.18 0.76 -11.79
C MET A 150 -15.35 0.86 -10.27
N ILE A 151 -14.53 1.66 -9.58
CA ILE A 151 -14.55 1.76 -8.10
C ILE A 151 -15.55 2.81 -7.61
N TYR A 152 -15.78 3.88 -8.38
CA TYR A 152 -16.63 4.99 -7.95
C TYR A 152 -17.96 5.15 -8.71
N GLU A 153 -18.12 4.59 -9.92
CA GLU A 153 -19.36 4.74 -10.71
C GLU A 153 -20.22 3.45 -10.79
N THR A 154 -19.71 2.30 -10.35
CA THR A 154 -20.49 1.06 -10.38
C THR A 154 -21.36 0.95 -9.13
N SER A 155 -22.67 1.11 -9.29
CA SER A 155 -23.62 0.60 -8.31
C SER A 155 -23.45 -0.91 -8.24
N PHE A 156 -22.86 -1.42 -7.15
CA PHE A 156 -22.72 -2.85 -6.91
C PHE A 156 -24.11 -3.49 -6.90
N THR A 157 -24.44 -4.26 -7.95
CA THR A 157 -25.63 -5.10 -7.93
C THR A 157 -25.30 -6.39 -7.17
N GLU A 158 -26.23 -6.89 -6.35
CA GLU A 158 -26.09 -8.02 -5.41
C GLU A 158 -25.64 -9.38 -6.02
N ARG A 159 -25.26 -9.44 -7.31
CA ARG A 159 -24.87 -10.66 -8.01
C ARG A 159 -23.37 -10.85 -8.22
N ASP A 160 -22.55 -9.87 -7.87
CA ASP A 160 -21.09 -10.01 -7.89
C ASP A 160 -20.60 -10.25 -6.47
N LEU A 161 -20.11 -11.47 -6.18
CA LEU A 161 -19.50 -11.81 -4.90
C LEU A 161 -18.19 -11.03 -4.72
N CYS A 162 -18.31 -9.78 -4.26
CA CYS A 162 -17.18 -8.96 -3.86
C CYS A 162 -16.74 -9.39 -2.45
N PHE A 163 -15.65 -10.15 -2.37
CA PHE A 163 -15.04 -10.52 -1.08
C PHE A 163 -14.18 -9.41 -0.48
N PHE A 164 -14.07 -8.25 -1.13
CA PHE A 164 -13.21 -7.15 -0.66
C PHE A 164 -13.49 -6.74 0.81
N PRO A 165 -14.73 -6.46 1.23
CA PRO A 165 -15.00 -6.05 2.62
C PRO A 165 -14.83 -7.17 3.66
N SER A 166 -14.79 -8.44 3.24
CA SER A 166 -14.56 -9.57 4.16
C SER A 166 -13.09 -9.98 4.28
N VAL A 167 -12.20 -9.37 3.48
CA VAL A 167 -10.79 -9.80 3.35
C VAL A 167 -9.81 -8.63 3.47
N TYR A 168 -10.27 -7.38 3.31
CA TYR A 168 -9.43 -6.19 3.21
C TYR A 168 -10.00 -5.04 4.04
N VAL A 169 -9.19 -4.46 4.92
CA VAL A 169 -9.54 -3.21 5.64
C VAL A 169 -8.60 -2.10 5.20
N VAL A 170 -9.18 -0.96 4.86
CA VAL A 170 -8.43 0.23 4.45
C VAL A 170 -8.50 1.27 5.55
N ILE A 171 -7.36 1.75 5.99
CA ILE A 171 -7.25 2.88 6.92
C ILE A 171 -6.81 4.08 6.09
N VAL A 172 -7.77 4.97 5.83
CA VAL A 172 -7.57 6.14 4.98
C VAL A 172 -6.82 7.24 5.73
N CYS A 173 -6.28 8.22 5.01
CA CYS A 173 -5.44 9.27 5.58
C CYS A 173 -6.10 10.13 6.69
N THR A 174 -7.44 10.10 6.80
CA THR A 174 -8.20 10.75 7.89
C THR A 174 -8.23 9.94 9.19
N GLY A 175 -7.80 8.67 9.17
CA GLY A 175 -7.87 7.74 10.30
C GLY A 175 -9.16 6.93 10.37
N GLU A 176 -10.08 7.13 9.43
CA GLU A 176 -11.28 6.31 9.27
C GLU A 176 -10.91 4.94 8.64
N TYR A 177 -11.72 3.92 8.88
CA TYR A 177 -11.57 2.59 8.28
C TYR A 177 -12.75 2.28 7.36
N ILE A 178 -12.48 1.65 6.22
CA ILE A 178 -13.46 1.19 5.22
C ILE A 178 -13.23 -0.29 4.94
#